data_AF-A0A7Z2KSI0-F1
#
_entry.id   AF-A0A7Z2KSI0-F1
#
_cell.length_a   1.000
_cell.length_b   1.000
_cell.length_c   1.000
_cell.angle_alpha   90.00
_cell.angle_beta   90.00
_cell.angle_gamma   90.00
#
_symmetry.space_group_name_H-M   'P 1'
#
loop_
_entity.id
_entity.type
_entity.pdbx_description
1 polymer ?
#
loop_
_entity_poly.entity_id
_entity_poly.type
_entity_poly.pdbx_seq_one_letter_code
_entity_poly.pdbx_strand_id
1 'polypeptide(L)'
;MNLSDVLALILLAGVSLGASAAPLTSEEAAGKRLYRQGLSASGEAIMARVGAADMLLPATSLPCANCHGADGLGRPEGGVRPPPLNWARLTSTYGQQQVNGRSYPAYTESSLATVIEQGRDPGHNRLDPSMPRFLLSMKDQRNLTAYLKRLADERDPGLDAETLHLGTLLPSQGPLAEEGATVAAVLNGSVARINQAGGIHGRQLRLTVIDPGPDRASAEQALQRLIEQEQVFALIAPLAPALDGELGPRLEQAGMPLIGPMSILGTLQTSPQIFEPLPGLREQLIALADYATVSLRVLQGPTLIAYPDDPAQTLAAQNLGQYLQDHGWQKVHLQAYDPAADALPLGSRSVFYLGNGGGFSRLATRLQSAGQVPYLFAASSQVAGDLLQVPDGFTRRVFLAYPFVPSDWTQTGRMALTLLREGQGLGAQHAVLQVGAYASMLLLSEGMKQAGRDASREKLVTALEGLHDFDTGLTPRLSFGPGRRLGLSGAHVVTVDLPDQRFYLVAPYKPIVASP
;
A
#
# COMPACT_ATOMS: atom_id res chain seq x y z
N MET A 1 -43.58 -41.41 -19.55
CA MET A 1 -42.13 -41.22 -19.33
C MET A 1 -41.98 -39.84 -18.71
N ASN A 2 -41.63 -39.81 -17.42
CA ASN A 2 -41.82 -38.65 -16.56
C ASN A 2 -40.74 -37.57 -16.77
N LEU A 3 -41.18 -36.33 -16.62
CA LEU A 3 -40.42 -35.07 -16.74
C LEU A 3 -39.36 -34.87 -15.64
N SER A 4 -39.14 -35.87 -14.78
CA SER A 4 -38.26 -35.82 -13.60
C SER A 4 -36.79 -36.10 -13.90
N ASP A 5 -36.48 -36.72 -15.05
CA ASP A 5 -35.13 -37.24 -15.31
C ASP A 5 -34.24 -36.28 -16.11
N VAL A 6 -34.80 -35.16 -16.60
CA VAL A 6 -34.04 -34.14 -17.36
C VAL A 6 -33.45 -33.06 -16.44
N LEU A 7 -33.94 -32.92 -15.19
CA LEU A 7 -33.43 -31.92 -14.24
C LEU A 7 -32.22 -32.39 -13.41
N ALA A 8 -31.84 -33.67 -13.49
CA ALA A 8 -30.72 -34.21 -12.72
C ALA A 8 -29.34 -34.05 -13.41
N LEU A 9 -29.28 -33.53 -14.64
CA LEU A 9 -28.03 -33.44 -15.41
C LEU A 9 -27.42 -32.01 -15.51
N ILE A 10 -28.01 -30.98 -14.89
CA ILE A 10 -27.52 -29.59 -14.94
C ILE A 10 -27.14 -29.08 -13.53
N LEU A 11 -26.67 -29.98 -12.66
CA LEU A 11 -26.11 -29.64 -11.33
C LEU A 11 -24.69 -30.19 -11.14
N LEU A 12 -23.93 -30.33 -12.22
CA LEU A 12 -22.47 -30.27 -12.16
C LEU A 12 -22.06 -28.81 -12.27
N ALA A 13 -22.33 -28.05 -11.20
CA ALA A 13 -21.63 -26.82 -10.94
C ALA A 13 -20.13 -27.16 -10.98
N GLY A 14 -19.44 -26.61 -11.98
CA GLY A 14 -18.00 -26.65 -12.05
C GLY A 14 -17.45 -26.01 -10.79
N VAL A 15 -17.15 -26.84 -9.79
CA VAL A 15 -16.11 -26.53 -8.83
C VAL A 15 -14.84 -26.55 -9.66
N SER A 16 -14.50 -25.40 -10.25
CA SER A 16 -13.14 -25.12 -10.64
C SER A 16 -12.33 -25.20 -9.34
N LEU A 17 -11.82 -26.39 -9.06
CA LEU A 17 -10.61 -26.60 -8.29
C LEU A 17 -9.52 -25.86 -9.07
N GLY A 18 -9.48 -24.53 -8.93
CA GLY A 18 -8.31 -23.76 -9.23
C GLY A 18 -7.20 -24.44 -8.44
N ALA A 19 -6.19 -24.93 -9.15
CA ALA A 19 -5.03 -25.52 -8.54
C ALA A 19 -4.34 -24.41 -7.74
N SER A 20 -4.78 -24.21 -6.49
CA SER A 20 -4.02 -23.45 -5.52
C SER A 20 -2.64 -24.10 -5.47
N ALA A 21 -1.59 -23.29 -5.60
CA ALA A 21 -0.24 -23.79 -5.48
C ALA A 21 -0.16 -24.54 -4.14
N ALA A 22 0.13 -25.85 -4.19
CA ALA A 22 0.16 -26.67 -2.98
C ALA A 22 1.09 -26.02 -1.95
N PRO A 23 0.67 -25.95 -0.67
CA PRO A 23 1.48 -25.34 0.37
C PRO A 23 2.82 -26.05 0.46
N LEU A 24 3.87 -25.30 0.77
CA LEU A 24 5.20 -25.87 0.96
C LEU A 24 5.17 -26.90 2.09
N THR A 25 5.82 -28.03 1.87
CA THR A 25 6.16 -28.99 2.94
C THR A 25 7.06 -28.32 3.97
N SER A 26 7.19 -28.92 5.16
CA SER A 26 8.07 -28.38 6.21
C SER A 26 9.54 -28.28 5.76
N GLU A 27 10.01 -29.22 4.93
CA GLU A 27 11.35 -29.22 4.35
C GLU A 27 11.52 -28.09 3.33
N GLU A 28 10.57 -27.91 2.42
CA GLU A 28 10.59 -26.81 1.44
C GLU A 28 10.46 -25.44 2.11
N ALA A 29 9.63 -25.31 3.13
CA ALA A 29 9.47 -24.07 3.90
C ALA A 29 10.76 -23.71 4.66
N ALA A 30 11.44 -24.70 5.25
CA ALA A 30 12.76 -24.51 5.86
C ALA A 30 13.81 -24.16 4.80
N GLY A 31 13.78 -24.80 3.64
CA GLY A 31 14.66 -24.51 2.51
C GLY A 31 14.46 -23.10 1.95
N LYS A 32 13.22 -22.64 1.84
CA LYS A 32 12.85 -21.27 1.46
C LYS A 32 13.42 -20.25 2.44
N ARG A 33 13.29 -20.52 3.75
CA ARG A 33 13.84 -19.65 4.79
C ARG A 33 15.36 -19.54 4.66
N LEU A 34 16.05 -20.65 4.43
CA LEU A 34 17.49 -20.67 4.20
C LEU A 34 17.85 -19.88 2.94
N TYR A 35 17.16 -20.14 1.83
CA TYR A 35 17.41 -19.47 0.56
C TYR A 35 17.21 -17.95 0.62
N ARG A 36 16.13 -17.49 1.27
CA ARG A 36 15.73 -16.07 1.30
C ARG A 36 16.34 -15.29 2.45
N GLN A 37 16.64 -15.93 3.57
CA GLN A 37 17.02 -15.25 4.81
C GLN A 37 18.36 -15.75 5.38
N GLY A 38 18.93 -16.83 4.85
CA GLY A 38 20.18 -17.39 5.40
C GLY A 38 20.00 -18.02 6.79
N LEU A 39 18.79 -18.45 7.13
CA LEU A 39 18.48 -19.10 8.41
C LEU A 39 18.23 -20.60 8.21
N SER A 40 18.78 -21.41 9.11
CA SER A 40 18.54 -22.86 9.18
C SER A 40 17.10 -23.18 9.62
N ALA A 41 16.76 -24.47 9.64
CA ALA A 41 15.47 -24.94 10.13
C ALA A 41 15.19 -24.58 11.61
N SER A 42 16.22 -24.37 12.43
CA SER A 42 16.07 -23.92 13.83
C SER A 42 15.89 -22.41 13.97
N GLY A 43 16.06 -21.65 12.87
CA GLY A 43 16.02 -20.19 12.88
C GLY A 43 17.38 -19.54 13.17
N GLU A 44 18.44 -20.32 13.37
CA GLU A 44 19.80 -19.80 13.54
C GLU A 44 20.43 -19.47 12.19
N ALA A 45 21.23 -18.40 12.13
CA ALA A 45 21.96 -18.04 10.92
C ALA A 45 23.00 -19.11 10.59
N ILE A 46 22.97 -19.61 9.35
CA ILE A 46 24.07 -20.43 8.83
C ILE A 46 25.25 -19.53 8.48
N MET A 47 26.46 -20.09 8.42
CA MET A 47 27.66 -19.34 8.05
C MET A 47 28.04 -19.59 6.59
N ALA A 48 28.66 -18.60 5.95
CA ALA A 48 29.17 -18.72 4.58
C ALA A 48 30.59 -18.14 4.49
N ARG A 49 31.44 -18.75 3.65
CA ARG A 49 32.75 -18.21 3.27
C ARG A 49 32.61 -17.39 1.99
N VAL A 50 33.13 -16.16 1.99
CA VAL A 50 32.97 -15.20 0.90
C VAL A 50 34.30 -14.63 0.44
N GLY A 51 34.44 -14.47 -0.88
CA GLY A 51 35.60 -13.85 -1.51
C GLY A 51 36.85 -14.72 -1.53
N ALA A 52 37.93 -14.18 -2.11
CA ALA A 52 39.19 -14.92 -2.26
C ALA A 52 39.90 -15.22 -0.94
N ALA A 53 39.57 -14.50 0.13
CA ALA A 53 40.13 -14.67 1.47
C ALA A 53 39.28 -15.61 2.37
N ASP A 54 38.21 -16.22 1.84
CA ASP A 54 37.29 -17.08 2.60
C ASP A 54 36.78 -16.45 3.90
N MET A 55 36.43 -15.17 3.86
CA MET A 55 35.91 -14.45 5.02
C MET A 55 34.61 -15.10 5.49
N LEU A 56 34.55 -15.45 6.78
CA LEU A 56 33.39 -16.11 7.36
C LEU A 56 32.35 -15.06 7.78
N LEU A 57 31.16 -15.14 7.21
CA LEU A 57 30.05 -14.21 7.47
C LEU A 57 28.73 -14.97 7.70
N PRO A 58 27.81 -14.45 8.53
CA PRO A 58 26.46 -14.97 8.60
C PRO A 58 25.76 -14.87 7.24
N ALA A 59 25.08 -15.92 6.81
CA ALA A 59 24.32 -15.94 5.57
C ALA A 59 23.13 -14.98 5.59
N THR A 60 22.69 -14.50 6.76
CA THR A 60 21.68 -13.44 6.88
C THR A 60 22.13 -12.12 6.23
N SER A 61 23.44 -11.89 6.11
CA SER A 61 23.98 -10.73 5.40
C SER A 61 24.01 -10.92 3.87
N LEU A 62 24.07 -12.16 3.41
CA LEU A 62 24.26 -12.52 2.00
C LEU A 62 23.48 -13.81 1.64
N PRO A 63 22.14 -13.84 1.80
CA PRO A 63 21.35 -15.01 1.45
C PRO A 63 21.38 -15.26 -0.07
N CYS A 64 21.12 -16.50 -0.48
CA CYS A 64 21.13 -16.90 -1.89
C CYS A 64 20.25 -16.00 -2.77
N ALA A 65 19.08 -15.61 -2.26
CA ALA A 65 18.12 -14.76 -2.96
C ALA A 65 18.64 -13.35 -3.31
N ASN A 66 19.69 -12.84 -2.64
CA ASN A 66 20.25 -11.52 -2.99
C ASN A 66 20.84 -11.53 -4.41
N CYS A 67 21.58 -12.58 -4.76
CA CYS A 67 22.18 -12.72 -6.08
C CYS A 67 21.26 -13.46 -7.07
N HIS A 68 20.55 -14.49 -6.60
CA HIS A 68 19.73 -15.32 -7.48
C HIS A 68 18.28 -14.84 -7.64
N GLY A 69 17.85 -13.87 -6.84
CA GLY A 69 16.47 -13.37 -6.82
C GLY A 69 15.51 -14.32 -6.10
N ALA A 70 14.35 -13.82 -5.65
CA ALA A 70 13.35 -14.67 -5.02
C ALA A 70 12.74 -15.72 -5.98
N ASP A 71 12.80 -15.45 -7.29
CA ASP A 71 12.35 -16.35 -8.37
C ASP A 71 13.48 -17.27 -8.88
N GLY A 72 14.70 -17.13 -8.38
CA GLY A 72 15.83 -17.94 -8.77
C GLY A 72 16.34 -17.69 -10.18
N LEU A 73 16.00 -16.57 -10.83
CA LEU A 73 16.41 -16.31 -12.22
C LEU A 73 17.84 -15.75 -12.36
N GLY A 74 18.43 -15.26 -11.27
CA GLY A 74 19.72 -14.58 -11.29
C GLY A 74 19.58 -13.09 -11.59
N ARG A 75 20.23 -12.25 -10.77
CA ARG A 75 20.29 -10.79 -10.93
C ARG A 75 21.72 -10.38 -11.25
N PRO A 76 22.02 -9.97 -12.50
CA PRO A 76 23.33 -9.46 -12.86
C PRO A 76 23.67 -8.17 -12.11
N GLU A 77 24.82 -8.13 -11.44
CA GLU A 77 25.30 -6.96 -10.71
C GLU A 77 26.83 -6.93 -10.67
N GLY A 78 27.44 -5.75 -10.81
CA GLY A 78 28.89 -5.59 -10.60
C GLY A 78 29.78 -6.46 -11.49
N GLY A 79 29.29 -6.87 -12.67
CA GLY A 79 30.00 -7.78 -13.58
C GLY A 79 29.78 -9.28 -13.28
N VAL A 80 29.14 -9.62 -12.16
CA VAL A 80 28.73 -10.98 -11.82
C VAL A 80 27.37 -11.28 -12.46
N ARG A 81 27.23 -12.47 -13.06
CA ARG A 81 25.97 -12.95 -13.64
C ARG A 81 25.57 -14.27 -12.99
N PRO A 82 24.84 -14.24 -11.87
CA PRO A 82 24.36 -15.44 -11.21
C PRO A 82 23.48 -16.25 -12.17
N PRO A 83 23.70 -17.57 -12.33
CA PRO A 83 22.86 -18.38 -13.19
C PRO A 83 21.47 -18.59 -12.57
N PRO A 84 20.46 -18.91 -13.40
CA PRO A 84 19.16 -19.32 -12.90
C PRO A 84 19.26 -20.68 -12.21
N LEU A 85 18.58 -20.81 -11.08
CA LEU A 85 18.60 -21.98 -10.19
C LEU A 85 17.44 -22.95 -10.39
N ASN A 86 16.71 -22.84 -11.51
CA ASN A 86 15.59 -23.74 -11.76
C ASN A 86 16.10 -25.19 -11.89
N TRP A 87 15.50 -26.10 -11.12
CA TRP A 87 15.95 -27.48 -11.03
C TRP A 87 15.90 -28.22 -12.36
N ALA A 88 14.88 -27.96 -13.18
CA ALA A 88 14.76 -28.54 -14.52
C ALA A 88 15.95 -28.17 -15.43
N ARG A 89 16.50 -26.95 -15.35
CA ARG A 89 17.74 -26.57 -16.05
C ARG A 89 18.95 -27.22 -15.41
N LEU A 90 19.07 -27.13 -14.09
CA LEU A 90 20.26 -27.64 -13.39
C LEU A 90 20.47 -29.11 -13.69
N THR A 91 19.39 -29.88 -13.79
CA THR A 91 19.42 -31.33 -14.07
C THR A 91 19.33 -31.68 -15.56
N SER A 92 19.21 -30.68 -16.45
CA SER A 92 19.11 -30.92 -17.89
C SER A 92 20.48 -31.25 -18.50
N THR A 93 20.50 -32.25 -19.37
CA THR A 93 21.66 -32.57 -20.23
C THR A 93 21.66 -31.78 -21.54
N TYR A 94 20.58 -31.03 -21.82
CA TYR A 94 20.38 -30.28 -23.07
C TYR A 94 21.05 -28.89 -23.01
N GLY A 95 21.96 -28.62 -23.95
CA GLY A 95 22.60 -27.31 -24.13
C GLY A 95 23.79 -26.99 -23.23
N GLN A 96 24.25 -27.93 -22.40
CA GLN A 96 25.30 -27.72 -21.39
C GLN A 96 26.56 -28.59 -21.59
N GLN A 97 26.80 -29.17 -22.77
CA GLN A 97 27.86 -30.19 -22.86
C GLN A 97 29.27 -29.62 -22.95
N GLN A 98 29.52 -28.57 -23.74
CA GLN A 98 30.81 -27.85 -23.72
C GLN A 98 30.66 -26.38 -24.08
N VAL A 99 31.16 -25.49 -23.22
CA VAL A 99 31.26 -24.05 -23.48
C VAL A 99 32.69 -23.61 -23.19
N ASN A 100 33.35 -22.94 -24.14
CA ASN A 100 34.73 -22.47 -24.01
C ASN A 100 35.73 -23.55 -23.55
N GLY A 101 35.57 -24.79 -24.03
CA GLY A 101 36.42 -25.92 -23.67
C GLY A 101 36.23 -26.48 -22.25
N ARG A 102 35.22 -25.98 -21.50
CA ARG A 102 34.81 -26.53 -20.20
C ARG A 102 33.55 -27.37 -20.34
N SER A 103 33.49 -28.45 -19.57
CA SER A 103 32.34 -29.35 -19.48
C SER A 103 31.42 -28.92 -18.35
N TYR A 104 30.11 -28.93 -18.58
CA TYR A 104 29.10 -28.61 -17.57
C TYR A 104 28.05 -29.73 -17.49
N PRO A 105 28.39 -30.89 -16.87
CA PRO A 105 27.45 -31.99 -16.72
C PRO A 105 26.22 -31.55 -15.92
N ALA A 106 25.10 -32.26 -16.14
CA ALA A 106 23.88 -32.06 -15.36
C ALA A 106 24.14 -32.26 -13.86
N TYR A 107 23.52 -31.42 -13.04
CA TYR A 107 23.59 -31.54 -11.59
C TYR A 107 22.77 -32.72 -11.09
N THR A 108 23.35 -33.46 -10.16
CA THR A 108 22.66 -34.32 -9.18
C THR A 108 22.51 -33.59 -7.85
N GLU A 109 21.69 -34.10 -6.93
CA GLU A 109 21.61 -33.56 -5.55
C GLU A 109 22.97 -33.54 -4.85
N SER A 110 23.79 -34.58 -5.03
CA SER A 110 25.13 -34.65 -4.44
C SER A 110 26.09 -33.62 -5.02
N SER A 111 26.06 -33.40 -6.33
CA SER A 111 26.86 -32.37 -6.98
C SER A 111 26.36 -30.95 -6.66
N LEU A 112 25.05 -30.78 -6.43
CA LEU A 112 24.47 -29.52 -5.97
C LEU A 112 24.95 -29.20 -4.54
N ALA A 113 24.95 -30.18 -3.63
CA ALA A 113 25.53 -29.98 -2.30
C ALA A 113 27.01 -29.59 -2.38
N THR A 114 27.77 -30.29 -3.22
CA THR A 114 29.20 -30.00 -3.43
C THR A 114 29.42 -28.59 -3.95
N VAL A 115 28.62 -28.11 -4.92
CA VAL A 115 28.80 -26.76 -5.46
C VAL A 115 28.49 -25.68 -4.43
N ILE A 116 27.48 -25.89 -3.58
CA ILE A 116 27.06 -24.93 -2.56
C ILE A 116 28.09 -24.83 -1.43
N GLU A 117 28.69 -25.94 -1.02
CA GLU A 117 29.65 -25.97 0.10
C GLU A 117 31.09 -25.67 -0.33
N GLN A 118 31.46 -26.04 -1.55
CA GLN A 118 32.87 -26.02 -2.02
C GLN A 118 33.09 -25.13 -3.24
N GLY A 119 32.03 -24.64 -3.90
CA GLY A 119 32.15 -23.84 -5.11
C GLY A 119 32.72 -24.61 -6.29
N ARG A 120 32.40 -25.91 -6.42
CA ARG A 120 32.79 -26.76 -7.55
C ARG A 120 31.60 -27.41 -8.23
N ASP A 121 31.48 -27.20 -9.52
CA ASP A 121 30.40 -27.77 -10.34
C ASP A 121 30.63 -29.27 -10.65
N PRO A 122 29.67 -29.97 -11.29
CA PRO A 122 29.80 -31.38 -11.64
C PRO A 122 30.97 -31.70 -12.60
N GLY A 123 31.46 -30.71 -13.33
CA GLY A 123 32.63 -30.81 -14.20
C GLY A 123 33.95 -30.50 -13.48
N HIS A 124 33.91 -30.32 -12.15
CA HIS A 124 35.01 -29.88 -11.29
C HIS A 124 35.53 -28.46 -11.58
N ASN A 125 34.81 -27.64 -12.35
CA ASN A 125 35.16 -26.25 -12.54
C ASN A 125 34.91 -25.47 -11.25
N ARG A 126 35.80 -24.52 -10.93
CA ARG A 126 35.59 -23.60 -9.81
C ARG A 126 34.62 -22.50 -10.20
N LEU A 127 33.68 -22.20 -9.31
CA LEU A 127 32.77 -21.07 -9.45
C LEU A 127 33.48 -19.75 -9.11
N ASP A 128 32.89 -18.66 -9.57
CA ASP A 128 33.36 -17.31 -9.27
C ASP A 128 33.50 -17.12 -7.74
N PRO A 129 34.60 -16.56 -7.22
CA PRO A 129 34.79 -16.31 -5.79
C PRO A 129 33.67 -15.49 -5.15
N SER A 130 32.93 -14.71 -5.94
CA SER A 130 31.79 -13.91 -5.47
C SER A 130 30.60 -14.77 -4.99
N MET A 131 30.44 -16.01 -5.47
CA MET A 131 29.39 -16.91 -4.96
C MET A 131 29.79 -17.46 -3.58
N PRO A 132 29.05 -17.19 -2.49
CA PRO A 132 29.39 -17.70 -1.16
C PRO A 132 29.40 -19.22 -1.08
N ARG A 133 30.27 -19.77 -0.22
CA ARG A 133 30.33 -21.20 0.11
C ARG A 133 29.68 -21.43 1.46
N PHE A 134 28.51 -22.05 1.47
CA PHE A 134 27.67 -22.16 2.66
C PHE A 134 28.07 -23.36 3.52
N LEU A 135 28.13 -23.18 4.83
CA LEU A 135 28.33 -24.23 5.81
C LEU A 135 26.96 -24.77 6.23
N LEU A 136 26.58 -25.90 5.64
CA LEU A 136 25.27 -26.50 5.82
C LEU A 136 25.34 -27.80 6.62
N SER A 137 24.33 -28.03 7.46
CA SER A 137 24.10 -29.38 7.98
C SER A 137 23.48 -30.26 6.88
N MET A 138 23.58 -31.58 7.01
CA MET A 138 22.90 -32.52 6.10
C MET A 138 21.38 -32.32 6.05
N LYS A 139 20.78 -31.78 7.11
CA LYS A 139 19.36 -31.44 7.15
C LYS A 139 19.08 -30.18 6.34
N ASP A 140 19.87 -29.13 6.53
CA ASP A 140 19.72 -27.86 5.82
C ASP A 140 19.98 -28.01 4.32
N GLN A 141 20.97 -28.82 3.93
CA GLN A 141 21.23 -29.14 2.53
C GLN A 141 20.04 -29.83 1.86
N ARG A 142 19.39 -30.78 2.56
CA ARG A 142 18.18 -31.45 2.05
C ARG A 142 17.01 -30.48 1.94
N ASN A 143 16.78 -29.64 2.96
CA ASN A 143 15.75 -28.62 2.94
C ASN A 143 15.94 -27.64 1.76
N LEU A 144 17.16 -27.12 1.58
CA LEU A 144 17.48 -26.22 0.48
C LEU A 144 17.26 -26.91 -0.88
N THR A 145 17.72 -28.16 -1.03
CA THR A 145 17.51 -28.93 -2.26
C THR A 145 16.03 -29.15 -2.55
N ALA A 146 15.23 -29.47 -1.54
CA ALA A 146 13.78 -29.61 -1.66
C ALA A 146 13.14 -28.30 -2.15
N TYR A 147 13.54 -27.16 -1.59
CA TYR A 147 13.03 -25.87 -2.03
C TYR A 147 13.49 -25.49 -3.46
N LEU A 148 14.75 -25.72 -3.84
CA LEU A 148 15.25 -25.41 -5.19
C LEU A 148 14.51 -26.19 -6.29
N LYS A 149 14.01 -27.40 -5.97
CA LYS A 149 13.12 -28.18 -6.85
C LYS A 149 11.77 -27.51 -7.08
N ARG A 150 11.27 -26.75 -6.10
CA ARG A 150 9.98 -26.06 -6.12
C ARG A 150 10.06 -24.59 -6.55
N LEU A 151 11.24 -23.97 -6.45
CA LEU A 151 11.48 -22.53 -6.60
C LEU A 151 10.84 -21.90 -7.84
N ALA A 152 11.02 -22.51 -9.02
CA ALA A 152 10.52 -21.96 -10.28
C ALA A 152 8.98 -21.95 -10.39
N ASP A 153 8.33 -22.84 -9.64
CA ASP A 153 6.89 -23.06 -9.68
C ASP A 153 6.19 -22.45 -8.45
N GLU A 154 6.94 -21.86 -7.53
CA GLU A 154 6.38 -21.12 -6.41
C GLU A 154 5.70 -19.85 -6.93
N ARG A 155 4.51 -19.58 -6.41
CA ARG A 155 3.77 -18.35 -6.65
C ARG A 155 3.40 -17.75 -5.30
N ASP A 156 3.28 -16.43 -5.27
CA ASP A 156 2.78 -15.77 -4.07
C ASP A 156 1.32 -16.20 -3.81
N PRO A 157 0.90 -16.31 -2.53
CA PRO A 157 -0.49 -16.56 -2.18
C PRO A 157 -1.44 -15.64 -2.94
N GLY A 158 -2.55 -16.18 -3.44
CA GLY A 158 -3.57 -15.40 -4.15
C GLY A 158 -3.20 -15.04 -5.59
N LEU A 159 -2.11 -15.57 -6.13
CA LEU A 159 -1.75 -15.43 -7.54
C LEU A 159 -1.55 -16.80 -8.17
N ASP A 160 -2.42 -17.16 -9.11
CA ASP A 160 -2.28 -18.40 -9.90
C ASP A 160 -2.31 -18.09 -11.41
N ALA A 161 -2.48 -19.11 -12.26
CA ALA A 161 -2.49 -18.92 -13.72
C ALA A 161 -3.73 -18.19 -14.24
N GLU A 162 -4.85 -18.28 -13.52
CA GLU A 162 -6.18 -17.83 -13.93
C GLU A 162 -6.76 -16.75 -13.00
N THR A 163 -6.26 -16.61 -11.78
CA THR A 163 -6.82 -15.71 -10.78
C THR A 163 -5.78 -14.83 -10.07
N LEU A 164 -6.23 -13.63 -9.73
CA LEU A 164 -5.55 -12.68 -8.84
C LEU A 164 -6.51 -12.33 -7.69
N HIS A 165 -6.24 -12.84 -6.50
CA HIS A 165 -7.08 -12.70 -5.33
C HIS A 165 -6.61 -11.53 -4.47
N LEU A 166 -7.49 -10.57 -4.26
CA LEU A 166 -7.29 -9.35 -3.48
C LEU A 166 -8.11 -9.41 -2.20
N GLY A 167 -7.62 -8.76 -1.15
CA GLY A 167 -8.32 -8.61 0.11
C GLY A 167 -8.57 -7.15 0.46
N THR A 168 -9.63 -6.89 1.23
CA THR A 168 -9.86 -5.58 1.84
C THR A 168 -10.60 -5.72 3.16
N LEU A 169 -10.35 -4.78 4.07
CA LEU A 169 -11.02 -4.67 5.36
C LEU A 169 -11.96 -3.48 5.28
N LEU A 170 -13.28 -3.70 5.35
CA LEU A 170 -14.28 -2.64 5.23
C LEU A 170 -15.36 -2.82 6.31
N PRO A 171 -15.62 -1.80 7.14
CA PRO A 171 -16.63 -1.88 8.19
C PRO A 171 -18.01 -2.08 7.55
N SER A 172 -18.77 -3.08 8.01
CA SER A 172 -20.15 -3.29 7.57
C SER A 172 -21.18 -2.71 8.54
N GLN A 173 -20.73 -2.32 9.74
CA GLN A 173 -21.54 -1.79 10.83
C GLN A 173 -20.83 -0.63 11.52
N GLY A 174 -21.60 0.11 12.33
CA GLY A 174 -21.08 1.24 13.09
C GLY A 174 -20.94 2.52 12.27
N PRO A 175 -20.24 3.53 12.81
CA PRO A 175 -20.19 4.88 12.24
C PRO A 175 -19.58 4.98 10.84
N LEU A 176 -18.80 3.99 10.41
CA LEU A 176 -18.11 3.98 9.11
C LEU A 176 -18.74 3.01 8.09
N ALA A 177 -19.95 2.51 8.35
CA ALA A 177 -20.61 1.51 7.50
C ALA A 177 -20.94 2.05 6.10
N GLU A 178 -21.34 3.32 5.99
CA GLU A 178 -21.65 3.93 4.69
C GLU A 178 -20.40 4.15 3.83
N GLU A 179 -19.30 4.56 4.47
CA GLU A 179 -17.98 4.68 3.85
C GLU A 179 -17.45 3.30 3.41
N GLY A 180 -17.58 2.29 4.27
CA GLY A 180 -17.24 0.90 3.95
C GLY A 180 -18.02 0.38 2.74
N ALA A 181 -19.34 0.61 2.71
CA ALA A 181 -20.20 0.26 1.58
C ALA A 181 -19.81 1.02 0.30
N THR A 182 -19.46 2.29 0.41
CA THR A 182 -19.00 3.12 -0.72
C THR A 182 -17.72 2.54 -1.33
N VAL A 183 -16.71 2.23 -0.50
CA VAL A 183 -15.45 1.66 -0.96
C VAL A 183 -15.68 0.27 -1.57
N ALA A 184 -16.50 -0.57 -0.93
CA ALA A 184 -16.84 -1.90 -1.45
C ALA A 184 -17.46 -1.83 -2.84
N ALA A 185 -18.41 -0.93 -3.07
CA ALA A 185 -19.03 -0.70 -4.37
C ALA A 185 -18.01 -0.27 -5.43
N VAL A 186 -17.09 0.65 -5.11
CA VAL A 186 -16.05 1.07 -6.07
C VAL A 186 -15.10 -0.07 -6.42
N LEU A 187 -14.66 -0.84 -5.43
CA LEU A 187 -13.79 -1.99 -5.66
C LEU A 187 -14.47 -3.08 -6.49
N ASN A 188 -15.71 -3.44 -6.16
CA ASN A 188 -16.49 -4.44 -6.90
C ASN A 188 -16.75 -4.00 -8.35
N GLY A 189 -17.14 -2.74 -8.57
CA GLY A 189 -17.31 -2.20 -9.92
C GLY A 189 -15.99 -2.20 -10.73
N SER A 190 -14.87 -1.89 -10.09
CA SER A 190 -13.55 -1.92 -10.72
C SER A 190 -13.11 -3.34 -11.08
N VAL A 191 -13.31 -4.31 -10.17
CA VAL A 191 -13.04 -5.74 -10.42
C VAL A 191 -13.88 -6.25 -11.59
N ALA A 192 -15.19 -5.97 -11.59
CA ALA A 192 -16.09 -6.36 -12.67
C ALA A 192 -15.63 -5.80 -14.02
N ARG A 193 -15.28 -4.51 -14.08
CA ARG A 193 -14.78 -3.87 -15.29
C ARG A 193 -13.46 -4.48 -15.79
N ILE A 194 -12.51 -4.75 -14.90
CA ILE A 194 -11.23 -5.37 -15.27
C ILE A 194 -11.46 -6.79 -15.79
N ASN A 195 -12.31 -7.57 -15.13
CA ASN A 195 -12.65 -8.93 -15.53
C ASN A 195 -13.35 -8.99 -16.90
N GLN A 196 -14.31 -8.09 -17.14
CA GLN A 196 -14.96 -7.93 -18.45
C GLN A 196 -13.99 -7.57 -19.57
N ALA A 197 -12.89 -6.87 -19.26
CA ALA A 197 -11.82 -6.56 -20.19
C ALA A 197 -10.80 -7.70 -20.40
N GLY A 198 -11.06 -8.90 -19.84
CA GLY A 198 -10.18 -10.06 -19.96
C GLY A 198 -9.20 -10.25 -18.79
N GLY A 199 -9.36 -9.48 -17.71
CA GLY A 199 -8.50 -9.57 -16.54
C GLY A 199 -7.12 -8.93 -16.74
N ILE A 200 -6.16 -9.28 -15.89
CA ILE A 200 -4.76 -8.81 -16.00
C ILE A 200 -3.88 -9.98 -16.38
N HIS A 201 -3.22 -9.91 -17.55
CA HIS A 201 -2.45 -11.02 -18.12
C HIS A 201 -3.26 -12.33 -18.26
N GLY A 202 -4.58 -12.21 -18.46
CA GLY A 202 -5.52 -13.33 -18.53
C GLY A 202 -6.08 -13.79 -17.18
N ARG A 203 -5.65 -13.17 -16.07
CA ARG A 203 -6.11 -13.51 -14.72
C ARG A 203 -7.34 -12.71 -14.32
N GLN A 204 -8.38 -13.41 -13.89
CA GLN A 204 -9.58 -12.81 -13.31
C GLN A 204 -9.30 -12.35 -11.87
N LEU A 205 -9.76 -11.16 -11.54
CA LEU A 205 -9.66 -10.62 -10.19
C LEU A 205 -10.77 -11.21 -9.33
N ARG A 206 -10.40 -11.66 -8.13
CA ARG A 206 -11.31 -12.03 -7.04
C ARG A 206 -11.07 -11.06 -5.89
N LEU A 207 -12.14 -10.58 -5.26
CA LEU A 207 -12.04 -9.71 -4.07
C LEU A 207 -12.71 -10.39 -2.88
N THR A 208 -11.98 -10.51 -1.77
CA THR A 208 -12.56 -10.85 -0.46
C THR A 208 -12.64 -9.59 0.39
N VAL A 209 -13.85 -9.27 0.85
CA VAL A 209 -14.12 -8.18 1.79
C VAL A 209 -14.39 -8.80 3.17
N ILE A 210 -13.66 -8.37 4.21
CA ILE A 210 -13.89 -8.79 5.59
C ILE A 210 -14.21 -7.56 6.44
N ASP A 211 -15.20 -7.66 7.31
CA ASP A 211 -15.45 -6.64 8.32
C ASP A 211 -14.37 -6.71 9.42
N PRO A 212 -13.59 -5.63 9.65
CA PRO A 212 -12.59 -5.61 10.73
C PRO A 212 -13.21 -5.64 12.13
N GLY A 213 -14.51 -5.38 12.29
CA GLY A 213 -15.14 -5.28 13.61
C GLY A 213 -14.85 -3.94 14.31
N PRO A 214 -15.37 -3.76 15.53
CA PRO A 214 -15.38 -2.47 16.22
C PRO A 214 -14.06 -2.13 16.93
N ASP A 215 -13.18 -3.11 17.11
CA ASP A 215 -11.99 -2.97 17.95
C ASP A 215 -10.73 -3.53 17.29
N ARG A 216 -9.59 -3.27 17.91
CA ARG A 216 -8.28 -3.67 17.39
C ARG A 216 -8.12 -5.19 17.32
N ALA A 217 -8.60 -5.94 18.32
CA ALA A 217 -8.41 -7.38 18.38
C ALA A 217 -9.19 -8.09 17.26
N SER A 218 -10.43 -7.68 17.02
CA SER A 218 -11.24 -8.14 15.89
C SER A 218 -10.60 -7.76 14.55
N ALA A 219 -10.06 -6.55 14.43
CA ALA A 219 -9.42 -6.10 13.19
C ALA A 219 -8.13 -6.88 12.90
N GLU A 220 -7.33 -7.19 13.91
CA GLU A 220 -6.13 -8.03 13.80
C GLU A 220 -6.49 -9.45 13.36
N GLN A 221 -7.57 -10.03 13.89
CA GLN A 221 -8.09 -11.34 13.46
C GLN A 221 -8.57 -11.32 12.01
N ALA A 222 -9.26 -10.26 11.59
CA ALA A 222 -9.73 -10.07 10.22
C ALA A 222 -8.55 -9.97 9.24
N LEU A 223 -7.53 -9.18 9.57
CA LEU A 223 -6.28 -9.11 8.80
C LEU A 223 -5.58 -10.47 8.73
N GLN A 224 -5.48 -11.15 9.87
CA GLN A 224 -4.85 -12.47 9.95
C GLN A 224 -5.57 -13.49 9.05
N ARG A 225 -6.91 -13.45 9.02
CA ARG A 225 -7.73 -14.27 8.14
C ARG A 225 -7.44 -13.98 6.66
N LEU A 226 -7.32 -12.71 6.25
CA LEU A 226 -6.95 -12.36 4.87
C LEU A 226 -5.58 -12.93 4.49
N ILE A 227 -4.61 -12.88 5.41
CA ILE A 227 -3.23 -13.34 5.17
C ILE A 227 -3.13 -14.87 5.13
N GLU A 228 -3.67 -15.56 6.16
CA GLU A 228 -3.42 -16.98 6.36
C GLU A 228 -4.48 -17.90 5.77
N GLN A 229 -5.75 -17.50 5.81
CA GLN A 229 -6.87 -18.37 5.41
C GLN A 229 -7.31 -18.07 3.98
N GLU A 230 -7.60 -16.80 3.69
CA GLU A 230 -8.00 -16.36 2.35
C GLU A 230 -6.80 -16.26 1.42
N GLN A 231 -5.59 -16.15 1.97
CA GLN A 231 -4.33 -16.17 1.23
C GLN A 231 -4.29 -15.13 0.09
N VAL A 232 -4.76 -13.91 0.36
CA VAL A 232 -4.85 -12.87 -0.68
C VAL A 232 -3.47 -12.40 -1.13
N PHE A 233 -3.33 -12.00 -2.39
CA PHE A 233 -2.08 -11.51 -2.97
C PHE A 233 -1.70 -10.13 -2.47
N ALA A 234 -2.66 -9.22 -2.38
CA ALA A 234 -2.45 -7.85 -1.92
C ALA A 234 -3.70 -7.33 -1.21
N LEU A 235 -3.51 -6.35 -0.33
CA LEU A 235 -4.60 -5.56 0.22
C LEU A 235 -4.89 -4.35 -0.67
N ILE A 236 -6.17 -4.05 -0.85
CA ILE A 236 -6.61 -2.94 -1.68
C ILE A 236 -7.63 -2.08 -0.93
N ALA A 237 -7.34 -0.80 -0.78
CA ALA A 237 -8.24 0.18 -0.18
C ALA A 237 -8.89 -0.22 1.17
N PRO A 238 -8.16 -0.80 2.14
CA PRO A 238 -8.75 -1.09 3.44
C PRO A 238 -9.14 0.19 4.18
N LEU A 239 -10.29 0.16 4.85
CA LEU A 239 -10.77 1.17 5.80
C LEU A 239 -10.82 0.52 7.18
N ALA A 240 -9.70 0.51 7.90
CA ALA A 240 -9.62 -0.13 9.21
C ALA A 240 -8.82 0.75 10.20
N PRO A 241 -9.41 1.87 10.69
CA PRO A 241 -8.72 2.80 11.58
C PRO A 241 -8.16 2.14 12.85
N ALA A 242 -8.78 1.06 13.32
CA ALA A 242 -8.31 0.29 14.48
C ALA A 242 -6.92 -0.37 14.28
N LEU A 243 -6.42 -0.41 13.04
CA LEU A 243 -5.10 -0.94 12.67
C LEU A 243 -4.11 0.16 12.23
N ASP A 244 -4.50 1.44 12.30
CA ASP A 244 -3.60 2.54 11.95
C ASP A 244 -2.34 2.49 12.84
N GLY A 245 -1.17 2.53 12.21
CA GLY A 245 0.13 2.41 12.90
C GLY A 245 0.59 0.98 13.21
N GLU A 246 -0.11 -0.06 12.76
CA GLU A 246 0.27 -1.47 12.99
C GLU A 246 0.36 -2.29 11.70
N LEU A 247 -0.25 -1.79 10.62
CA LEU A 247 -0.27 -2.47 9.32
C LEU A 247 1.15 -2.67 8.76
N GLY A 248 2.05 -1.67 8.89
CA GLY A 248 3.38 -1.72 8.31
C GLY A 248 4.18 -2.98 8.69
N PRO A 249 4.48 -3.18 9.99
CA PRO A 249 5.23 -4.36 10.44
C PRO A 249 4.59 -5.70 10.06
N ARG A 250 3.25 -5.79 10.13
CA ARG A 250 2.51 -7.03 9.79
C ARG A 250 2.60 -7.35 8.31
N LEU A 251 2.46 -6.34 7.46
CA LEU A 251 2.54 -6.49 6.00
C LEU A 251 3.96 -6.77 5.54
N GLU A 252 4.97 -6.16 6.17
CA GLU A 252 6.38 -6.46 5.92
C GLU A 252 6.71 -7.91 6.27
N GLN A 253 6.25 -8.38 7.43
CA GLN A 253 6.43 -9.78 7.84
C GLN A 253 5.77 -10.75 6.86
N ALA A 254 4.57 -10.42 6.36
CA ALA A 254 3.86 -11.20 5.35
C ALA A 254 4.41 -11.00 3.92
N GLY A 255 5.29 -10.01 3.70
CA GLY A 255 5.71 -9.54 2.39
C GLY A 255 4.54 -9.13 1.49
N MET A 256 3.44 -8.63 2.06
CA MET A 256 2.16 -8.40 1.37
C MET A 256 1.96 -6.90 1.05
N PRO A 257 1.86 -6.52 -0.23
CA PRO A 257 1.61 -5.14 -0.62
C PRO A 257 0.20 -4.68 -0.21
N LEU A 258 0.09 -3.41 0.19
CA LEU A 258 -1.16 -2.70 0.39
C LEU A 258 -1.17 -1.48 -0.51
N ILE A 259 -2.19 -1.37 -1.36
CA ILE A 259 -2.37 -0.23 -2.27
C ILE A 259 -3.58 0.61 -1.81
N GLY A 260 -3.25 1.84 -1.43
CA GLY A 260 -4.12 2.95 -1.06
C GLY A 260 -4.98 2.73 0.16
N PRO A 261 -4.43 2.72 1.39
CA PRO A 261 -5.22 2.66 2.61
C PRO A 261 -6.19 3.84 2.69
N MET A 262 -7.42 3.59 3.16
CA MET A 262 -8.45 4.62 3.36
C MET A 262 -8.32 5.22 4.76
N SER A 263 -7.15 5.75 5.12
CA SER A 263 -6.95 6.43 6.41
C SER A 263 -7.31 7.91 6.31
N ILE A 264 -7.98 8.42 7.35
CA ILE A 264 -8.32 9.84 7.48
C ILE A 264 -7.08 10.68 7.83
N LEU A 265 -6.15 10.11 8.60
CA LEU A 265 -4.91 10.78 8.99
C LEU A 265 -3.79 10.60 7.95
N GLY A 266 -3.87 9.55 7.14
CA GLY A 266 -2.75 9.02 6.34
C GLY A 266 -1.92 8.04 7.16
N THR A 267 -0.98 7.33 6.53
CA THR A 267 -0.21 6.30 7.25
C THR A 267 0.73 6.93 8.28
N LEU A 268 0.56 6.54 9.55
CA LEU A 268 1.38 7.02 10.68
C LEU A 268 2.78 6.39 10.73
N GLN A 269 3.00 5.30 9.99
CA GLN A 269 4.27 4.59 9.91
C GLN A 269 4.64 4.33 8.45
N THR A 270 5.88 4.62 8.09
CA THR A 270 6.38 4.30 6.75
C THR A 270 6.60 2.80 6.62
N SER A 271 6.20 2.22 5.49
CA SER A 271 6.44 0.81 5.19
C SER A 271 6.74 0.64 3.70
N PRO A 272 7.71 -0.20 3.29
CA PRO A 272 7.94 -0.51 1.89
C PRO A 272 6.77 -1.21 1.21
N GLN A 273 5.82 -1.77 1.98
CA GLN A 273 4.67 -2.49 1.45
C GLN A 273 3.44 -1.61 1.20
N ILE A 274 3.40 -0.38 1.74
CA ILE A 274 2.21 0.48 1.69
C ILE A 274 2.43 1.56 0.63
N PHE A 275 1.50 1.67 -0.33
CA PHE A 275 1.52 2.69 -1.38
C PHE A 275 0.26 3.55 -1.30
N GLU A 276 0.39 4.83 -0.96
CA GLU A 276 -0.72 5.77 -0.82
C GLU A 276 -0.87 6.63 -2.07
N PRO A 277 -1.98 6.54 -2.83
CA PRO A 277 -2.21 7.41 -3.99
C PRO A 277 -2.45 8.87 -3.57
N LEU A 278 -3.20 9.08 -2.49
CA LEU A 278 -3.64 10.40 -2.04
C LEU A 278 -2.78 10.91 -0.88
N PRO A 279 -2.70 12.24 -0.68
CA PRO A 279 -1.92 12.83 0.42
C PRO A 279 -2.62 12.59 1.77
N GLY A 280 -1.83 12.36 2.81
CA GLY A 280 -2.30 12.30 4.19
C GLY A 280 -2.78 13.65 4.72
N LEU A 281 -3.31 13.65 5.95
CA LEU A 281 -3.77 14.88 6.60
C LEU A 281 -2.61 15.87 6.81
N ARG A 282 -1.44 15.34 7.21
CA ARG A 282 -0.23 16.15 7.43
C ARG A 282 0.14 16.96 6.19
N GLU A 283 0.25 16.31 5.04
CA GLU A 283 0.67 16.95 3.79
C GLU A 283 -0.33 18.04 3.35
N GLN A 284 -1.62 17.78 3.55
CA GLN A 284 -2.70 18.72 3.25
C GLN A 284 -2.68 19.95 4.16
N LEU A 285 -2.48 19.77 5.47
CA LEU A 285 -2.41 20.89 6.42
C LEU A 285 -1.13 21.72 6.25
N ILE A 286 -0.01 21.09 5.88
CA ILE A 286 1.22 21.80 5.50
C ILE A 286 0.98 22.66 4.26
N ALA A 287 0.34 22.13 3.22
CA ALA A 287 0.01 22.91 2.02
C ALA A 287 -0.87 24.13 2.34
N LEU A 288 -1.80 24.02 3.29
CA LEU A 288 -2.58 25.17 3.79
C LEU A 288 -1.72 26.17 4.55
N ALA A 289 -0.80 25.71 5.39
CA ALA A 289 0.11 26.57 6.13
C ALA A 289 1.04 27.38 5.20
N ASP A 290 1.59 26.72 4.18
CA ASP A 290 2.40 27.35 3.14
C ASP A 290 1.61 28.44 2.40
N TYR A 291 0.38 28.11 1.96
CA TYR A 291 -0.49 29.07 1.30
C TYR A 291 -0.83 30.25 2.23
N ALA A 292 -1.20 29.99 3.48
CA ALA A 292 -1.58 31.03 4.42
C ALA A 292 -0.41 31.98 4.73
N THR A 293 0.79 31.44 4.82
CA THR A 293 2.03 32.20 5.03
C THR A 293 2.28 33.17 3.89
N VAL A 294 2.22 32.70 2.64
CA VAL A 294 2.53 33.49 1.45
C VAL A 294 1.40 34.46 1.10
N SER A 295 0.15 34.00 1.14
CA SER A 295 -1.00 34.70 0.57
C SER A 295 -1.82 35.49 1.60
N LEU A 296 -1.90 35.01 2.84
CA LEU A 296 -2.75 35.62 3.88
C LEU A 296 -1.96 36.43 4.93
N ARG A 297 -0.62 36.30 4.93
CA ARG A 297 0.30 37.01 5.83
C ARG A 297 -0.10 36.87 7.31
N VAL A 298 -0.42 35.63 7.71
CA VAL A 298 -0.97 35.33 9.06
C VAL A 298 0.08 35.01 10.13
N LEU A 299 1.36 34.89 9.77
CA LEU A 299 2.46 34.46 10.66
C LEU A 299 2.54 35.20 12.00
N GLN A 300 2.18 36.49 12.03
CA GLN A 300 2.36 37.36 13.20
C GLN A 300 1.25 37.24 14.26
N GLY A 301 0.19 36.47 14.01
CA GLY A 301 -0.94 36.32 14.94
C GLY A 301 -0.88 35.03 15.76
N PRO A 302 -1.56 34.96 16.92
CA PRO A 302 -1.72 33.71 17.66
C PRO A 302 -2.42 32.65 16.81
N THR A 303 -1.96 31.41 16.92
CA THR A 303 -2.44 30.29 16.10
C THR A 303 -2.95 29.18 16.98
N LEU A 304 -4.16 28.70 16.70
CA LEU A 304 -4.78 27.59 17.39
C LEU A 304 -4.75 26.34 16.52
N ILE A 305 -4.42 25.20 17.11
CA ILE A 305 -4.71 23.87 16.55
C ILE A 305 -5.78 23.23 17.44
N ALA A 306 -6.97 23.03 16.89
CA ALA A 306 -8.10 22.41 17.57
C ALA A 306 -8.30 20.98 17.05
N TYR A 307 -8.37 20.00 17.96
CA TYR A 307 -8.42 18.57 17.62
C TYR A 307 -9.16 17.75 18.68
N PRO A 308 -9.84 16.63 18.37
CA PRO A 308 -10.46 15.76 19.38
C PRO A 308 -9.46 15.23 20.40
N ASP A 309 -9.91 14.98 21.63
CA ASP A 309 -9.10 14.31 22.67
C ASP A 309 -8.97 12.80 22.38
N ASP A 310 -8.19 12.50 21.34
CA ASP A 310 -7.86 11.16 20.89
C ASP A 310 -6.33 11.06 20.71
N PRO A 311 -5.69 9.93 21.05
CA PRO A 311 -4.23 9.80 20.96
C PRO A 311 -3.66 10.06 19.56
N ALA A 312 -4.31 9.58 18.49
CA ALA A 312 -3.80 9.74 17.13
C ALA A 312 -3.97 11.20 16.65
N GLN A 313 -5.09 11.83 16.98
CA GLN A 313 -5.32 13.25 16.70
C GLN A 313 -4.37 14.16 17.50
N THR A 314 -4.08 13.79 18.75
CA THR A 314 -3.11 14.51 19.60
C THR A 314 -1.72 14.49 18.98
N LEU A 315 -1.27 13.33 18.51
CA LEU A 315 0.02 13.20 17.82
C LEU A 315 0.04 14.01 16.51
N ALA A 316 -1.04 13.96 15.72
CA ALA A 316 -1.16 14.74 14.49
C ALA A 316 -1.10 16.26 14.77
N ALA A 317 -1.79 16.72 15.82
CA ALA A 317 -1.76 18.11 16.25
C ALA A 317 -0.38 18.56 16.75
N GLN A 318 0.33 17.71 17.50
CA GLN A 318 1.71 17.97 17.95
C GLN A 318 2.67 18.10 16.77
N ASN A 319 2.59 17.18 15.80
CA ASN A 319 3.43 17.21 14.60
C ASN A 319 3.17 18.46 13.75
N LEU A 320 1.90 18.84 13.57
CA LEU A 320 1.56 20.10 12.90
C LEU A 320 2.05 21.31 13.71
N GLY A 321 1.87 21.30 15.03
CA GLY A 321 2.32 22.37 15.91
C GLY A 321 3.81 22.63 15.81
N GLN A 322 4.61 21.56 15.87
CA GLN A 322 6.06 21.61 15.67
C GLN A 322 6.41 22.20 14.30
N TYR A 323 5.79 21.67 13.23
CA TYR A 323 6.00 22.18 11.87
C TYR A 323 5.71 23.69 11.77
N LEU A 324 4.56 24.15 12.28
CA LEU A 324 4.19 25.57 12.23
C LEU A 324 5.20 26.45 12.98
N GLN A 325 5.64 26.02 14.17
CA GLN A 325 6.66 26.75 14.94
C GLN A 325 7.99 26.85 14.19
N ASP A 326 8.46 25.75 13.61
CA ASP A 326 9.70 25.71 12.83
C ASP A 326 9.64 26.61 11.58
N HIS A 327 8.42 26.88 11.07
CA HIS A 327 8.17 27.74 9.91
C HIS A 327 7.69 29.15 10.30
N GLY A 328 7.94 29.57 11.55
CA GLY A 328 7.82 30.95 11.99
C GLY A 328 6.42 31.39 12.43
N TRP A 329 5.46 30.47 12.56
CA TRP A 329 4.14 30.78 13.12
C TRP A 329 4.27 31.09 14.62
N GLN A 330 3.59 32.16 15.06
CA GLN A 330 3.72 32.67 16.43
C GLN A 330 2.63 32.12 17.35
N LYS A 331 2.99 31.91 18.63
CA LYS A 331 2.08 31.52 19.73
C LYS A 331 1.15 30.37 19.34
N VAL A 332 1.73 29.29 18.81
CA VAL A 332 1.00 28.08 18.41
C VAL A 332 0.52 27.36 19.67
N HIS A 333 -0.80 27.36 19.88
CA HIS A 333 -1.47 26.72 21.00
C HIS A 333 -2.25 25.49 20.53
N LEU A 334 -2.08 24.38 21.24
CA LEU A 334 -2.82 23.14 21.00
C LEU A 334 -3.97 23.04 21.98
N GLN A 335 -5.17 22.81 21.48
CA GLN A 335 -6.37 22.67 22.29
C GLN A 335 -7.15 21.43 21.88
N ALA A 336 -7.25 20.49 22.82
CA ALA A 336 -8.24 19.43 22.72
C ALA A 336 -9.65 20.05 22.67
N TYR A 337 -10.42 19.66 21.65
CA TYR A 337 -11.76 20.11 21.39
C TYR A 337 -12.73 19.27 22.22
N ASP A 338 -13.27 19.90 23.27
CA ASP A 338 -14.40 19.37 24.01
C ASP A 338 -15.68 20.08 23.52
N PRO A 339 -16.60 19.36 22.85
CA PRO A 339 -17.89 19.91 22.45
C PRO A 339 -18.74 20.37 23.63
N ALA A 340 -18.47 19.93 24.86
CA ALA A 340 -19.16 20.33 26.07
C ALA A 340 -18.46 21.45 26.85
N ALA A 341 -17.17 21.71 26.62
CA ALA A 341 -16.45 22.79 27.30
C ALA A 341 -16.71 24.16 26.64
N ASP A 342 -16.92 25.18 27.47
CA ASP A 342 -17.09 26.58 27.04
C ASP A 342 -15.76 27.28 26.71
N ALA A 343 -14.63 26.75 27.21
CA ALA A 343 -13.34 27.38 27.06
C ALA A 343 -12.75 27.14 25.66
N LEU A 344 -12.75 28.20 24.83
CA LEU A 344 -11.94 28.29 23.62
C LEU A 344 -10.90 29.39 23.79
N PRO A 345 -9.63 29.16 23.41
CA PRO A 345 -8.62 30.23 23.42
C PRO A 345 -8.98 31.27 22.36
N LEU A 346 -9.61 32.34 22.85
CA LEU A 346 -9.98 33.52 22.10
C LEU A 346 -8.73 34.33 21.72
N GLY A 347 -8.80 35.02 20.58
CA GLY A 347 -7.76 35.96 20.12
C GLY A 347 -6.82 35.37 19.07
N SER A 348 -7.07 34.15 18.63
CA SER A 348 -6.35 33.53 17.52
C SER A 348 -6.66 34.25 16.20
N ARG A 349 -5.65 34.45 15.36
CA ARG A 349 -5.80 34.95 13.99
C ARG A 349 -6.06 33.81 13.00
N SER A 350 -5.57 32.63 13.35
CA SER A 350 -5.62 31.43 12.53
C SER A 350 -5.97 30.22 13.39
N VAL A 351 -6.80 29.34 12.85
CA VAL A 351 -7.22 28.10 13.48
C VAL A 351 -7.06 26.96 12.49
N PHE A 352 -6.19 26.01 12.79
CA PHE A 352 -6.15 24.72 12.11
C PHE A 352 -7.06 23.75 12.86
N TYR A 353 -7.95 23.08 12.14
CA TYR A 353 -8.88 22.13 12.70
C TYR A 353 -8.60 20.73 12.17
N LEU A 354 -8.50 19.77 13.10
CA LEU A 354 -8.44 18.34 12.84
C LEU A 354 -9.69 17.74 13.49
N GLY A 355 -10.46 16.90 12.80
CA GLY A 355 -11.67 16.33 13.39
C GLY A 355 -12.75 16.01 12.37
N ASN A 356 -14.00 16.38 12.66
CA ASN A 356 -15.17 16.14 11.81
C ASN A 356 -15.98 17.43 11.55
N GLY A 357 -16.88 17.39 10.57
CA GLY A 357 -17.67 18.54 10.14
C GLY A 357 -18.51 19.15 11.27
N GLY A 358 -19.27 18.34 12.02
CA GLY A 358 -20.09 18.85 13.11
C GLY A 358 -19.28 19.57 14.19
N GLY A 359 -18.09 19.08 14.52
CA GLY A 359 -17.17 19.76 15.45
C GLY A 359 -16.62 21.07 14.86
N PHE A 360 -16.29 21.09 13.58
CA PHE A 360 -15.83 22.28 12.87
C PHE A 360 -16.90 23.39 12.88
N SER A 361 -18.14 23.06 12.55
CA SER A 361 -19.25 24.03 12.50
C SER A 361 -19.60 24.59 13.89
N ARG A 362 -19.54 23.75 14.93
CA ARG A 362 -19.70 24.20 16.33
C ARG A 362 -18.56 25.11 16.78
N LEU A 363 -17.31 24.79 16.42
CA LEU A 363 -16.15 25.64 16.71
C LEU A 363 -16.31 27.03 16.06
N ALA A 364 -16.67 27.06 14.77
CA ALA A 364 -16.92 28.31 14.05
C ALA A 364 -18.05 29.13 14.70
N THR A 365 -19.16 28.49 15.07
CA THR A 365 -20.29 29.13 15.76
C THR A 365 -19.88 29.77 17.09
N ARG A 366 -19.05 29.09 17.88
CA ARG A 366 -18.56 29.63 19.15
C ARG A 366 -17.62 30.82 18.94
N LEU A 367 -16.70 30.72 17.99
CA LEU A 367 -15.79 31.82 17.65
C LEU A 367 -16.58 33.07 17.22
N GLN A 368 -17.57 32.92 16.32
CA GLN A 368 -18.38 34.05 15.88
C GLN A 368 -19.26 34.62 17.01
N SER A 369 -19.85 33.78 17.86
CA SER A 369 -20.60 34.24 19.04
C SER A 369 -19.73 35.03 20.03
N ALA A 370 -18.44 34.72 20.10
CA ALA A 370 -17.45 35.47 20.86
C ALA A 370 -16.91 36.72 20.12
N GLY A 371 -17.48 37.07 18.97
CA GLY A 371 -17.07 38.22 18.15
C GLY A 371 -15.79 38.00 17.35
N GLN A 372 -15.37 36.75 17.14
CA GLN A 372 -14.12 36.40 16.47
C GLN A 372 -14.36 35.66 15.16
N VAL A 373 -13.65 36.09 14.11
CA VAL A 373 -13.70 35.48 12.78
C VAL A 373 -12.28 35.21 12.25
N PRO A 374 -11.50 34.33 12.89
CA PRO A 374 -10.18 33.95 12.40
C PRO A 374 -10.23 33.29 11.02
N TYR A 375 -9.08 33.11 10.41
CA TYR A 375 -8.98 32.18 9.28
C TYR A 375 -9.06 30.74 9.78
N LEU A 376 -9.94 29.94 9.19
CA LEU A 376 -10.12 28.53 9.49
C LEU A 376 -9.47 27.68 8.41
N PHE A 377 -8.65 26.71 8.81
CA PHE A 377 -7.93 25.79 7.94
C PHE A 377 -8.29 24.34 8.29
N ALA A 378 -8.72 23.54 7.32
CA ALA A 378 -9.04 22.12 7.53
C ALA A 378 -8.87 21.31 6.24
N ALA A 379 -8.71 19.99 6.35
CA ALA A 379 -8.83 19.12 5.17
C ALA A 379 -10.30 18.98 4.77
N SER A 380 -10.60 19.02 3.47
CA SER A 380 -11.98 18.94 2.98
C SER A 380 -12.64 17.61 3.34
N SER A 381 -11.88 16.51 3.37
CA SER A 381 -12.34 15.19 3.78
C SER A 381 -12.89 15.14 5.20
N GLN A 382 -12.46 16.06 6.08
CA GLN A 382 -12.91 16.11 7.46
C GLN A 382 -14.18 16.93 7.64
N VAL A 383 -14.37 18.00 6.87
CA VAL A 383 -15.36 19.05 7.20
C VAL A 383 -16.36 19.39 6.11
N ALA A 384 -16.16 18.95 4.87
CA ALA A 384 -16.95 19.42 3.73
C ALA A 384 -18.46 19.13 3.86
N GLY A 385 -18.84 18.05 4.56
CA GLY A 385 -20.24 17.65 4.73
C GLY A 385 -21.11 18.60 5.54
N ASP A 386 -20.52 19.38 6.46
CA ASP A 386 -21.25 20.25 7.40
C ASP A 386 -20.98 21.74 7.19
N LEU A 387 -20.38 22.13 6.05
CA LEU A 387 -20.03 23.52 5.75
C LEU A 387 -21.23 24.46 5.75
N LEU A 388 -22.43 23.95 5.45
CA LEU A 388 -23.70 24.68 5.54
C LEU A 388 -24.01 25.22 6.93
N GLN A 389 -23.46 24.61 7.97
CA GLN A 389 -23.68 24.99 9.36
C GLN A 389 -22.62 25.99 9.85
N VAL A 390 -21.61 26.30 9.03
CA VAL A 390 -20.60 27.31 9.36
C VAL A 390 -21.23 28.69 9.16
N PRO A 391 -21.17 29.59 10.16
CA PRO A 391 -21.88 30.86 10.06
C PRO A 391 -21.21 31.86 9.09
N ASP A 392 -22.04 32.71 8.49
CA ASP A 392 -21.68 33.59 7.35
C ASP A 392 -20.52 34.56 7.63
N GLY A 393 -20.22 34.85 8.90
CA GLY A 393 -19.07 35.67 9.29
C GLY A 393 -17.72 35.10 8.83
N PHE A 394 -17.68 33.80 8.50
CA PHE A 394 -16.52 33.11 7.95
C PHE A 394 -16.46 33.08 6.42
N THR A 395 -17.34 33.80 5.72
CA THR A 395 -17.28 33.94 4.26
C THR A 395 -15.89 34.37 3.81
N ARG A 396 -15.27 33.60 2.89
CA ARG A 396 -13.89 33.78 2.41
C ARG A 396 -12.81 33.76 3.51
N ARG A 397 -13.13 33.18 4.66
CA ARG A 397 -12.20 32.94 5.78
C ARG A 397 -12.05 31.46 6.11
N VAL A 398 -12.82 30.57 5.48
CA VAL A 398 -12.59 29.12 5.49
C VAL A 398 -11.69 28.75 4.30
N PHE A 399 -10.61 28.03 4.57
CA PHE A 399 -9.68 27.50 3.58
C PHE A 399 -9.55 25.99 3.76
N LEU A 400 -9.84 25.26 2.70
CA LEU A 400 -9.90 23.81 2.70
C LEU A 400 -8.81 23.25 1.78
N ALA A 401 -8.10 22.24 2.28
CA ALA A 401 -7.21 21.44 1.46
C ALA A 401 -8.03 20.40 0.69
N TYR A 402 -7.79 20.31 -0.61
CA TYR A 402 -8.35 19.27 -1.47
C TYR A 402 -7.22 18.47 -2.12
N PRO A 403 -7.21 17.13 -2.02
CA PRO A 403 -6.20 16.30 -2.68
C PRO A 403 -6.32 16.35 -4.21
N PHE A 404 -7.52 16.62 -4.71
CA PHE A 404 -7.86 16.85 -6.11
C PHE A 404 -9.13 17.71 -6.17
N VAL A 405 -9.37 18.35 -7.31
CA VAL A 405 -10.56 19.15 -7.61
C VAL A 405 -11.17 18.72 -8.95
N PRO A 406 -12.43 19.09 -9.26
CA PRO A 406 -13.07 18.69 -10.52
C PRO A 406 -12.31 19.10 -11.79
N SER A 407 -11.49 20.15 -11.75
CA SER A 407 -10.66 20.57 -12.88
C SER A 407 -9.49 19.63 -13.18
N ASP A 408 -9.12 18.74 -12.25
CA ASP A 408 -8.09 17.71 -12.51
C ASP A 408 -8.66 16.53 -13.29
N TRP A 409 -9.99 16.43 -13.40
CA TRP A 409 -10.63 15.29 -14.01
C TRP A 409 -10.56 15.38 -15.53
N THR A 410 -9.84 14.45 -16.14
CA THR A 410 -9.88 14.25 -17.58
C THR A 410 -11.28 13.80 -18.01
N GLN A 411 -11.63 14.01 -19.28
CA GLN A 411 -12.90 13.52 -19.83
C GLN A 411 -13.04 12.00 -19.64
N THR A 412 -11.98 11.25 -19.93
CA THR A 412 -11.95 9.79 -19.78
C THR A 412 -12.12 9.35 -18.33
N GLY A 413 -11.38 9.95 -17.40
CA GLY A 413 -11.48 9.63 -15.97
C GLY A 413 -12.87 9.93 -15.41
N ARG A 414 -13.41 11.11 -15.73
CA ARG A 414 -14.78 11.50 -15.35
C ARG A 414 -15.80 10.49 -15.86
N MET A 415 -15.76 10.14 -17.15
CA MET A 415 -16.67 9.17 -17.74
C MET A 415 -16.55 7.80 -17.07
N ALA A 416 -15.32 7.34 -16.82
CA ALA A 416 -15.09 6.05 -16.20
C ALA A 416 -15.66 5.98 -14.77
N LEU A 417 -15.45 7.01 -13.95
CA LEU A 417 -16.02 7.08 -12.61
C LEU A 417 -17.54 7.22 -12.63
N THR A 418 -18.10 8.02 -13.55
CA THR A 418 -19.56 8.14 -13.71
C THR A 418 -20.22 6.80 -14.05
N LEU A 419 -19.69 6.07 -15.04
CA LEU A 419 -20.23 4.75 -15.41
C LEU A 419 -20.12 3.74 -14.27
N LEU A 420 -19.01 3.78 -13.52
CA LEU A 420 -18.84 2.94 -12.34
C LEU A 420 -19.88 3.28 -11.26
N ARG A 421 -20.12 4.57 -10.99
CA ARG A 421 -21.13 5.02 -10.03
C ARG A 421 -22.52 4.54 -10.42
N GLU A 422 -22.91 4.76 -11.67
CA GLU A 422 -24.21 4.33 -12.20
C GLU A 422 -24.39 2.80 -12.09
N GLY A 423 -23.37 2.04 -12.49
CA GLY A 423 -23.38 0.58 -12.40
C GLY A 423 -23.38 0.01 -10.97
N GLN A 424 -23.10 0.83 -9.97
CA GLN A 424 -23.09 0.44 -8.55
C GLN A 424 -24.15 1.18 -7.71
N GLY A 425 -24.97 2.05 -8.32
CA GLY A 425 -25.96 2.86 -7.60
C GLY A 425 -25.36 3.91 -6.66
N LEU A 426 -24.11 4.35 -6.90
CA LEU A 426 -23.43 5.33 -6.05
C LEU A 426 -23.80 6.77 -6.43
N GLY A 427 -24.02 7.59 -5.40
CA GLY A 427 -24.12 9.05 -5.54
C GLY A 427 -22.76 9.75 -5.56
N ALA A 428 -22.79 11.09 -5.44
CA ALA A 428 -21.59 11.92 -5.39
C ALA A 428 -20.94 12.00 -3.98
N GLN A 429 -21.57 11.43 -2.97
CA GLN A 429 -21.08 11.42 -1.58
C GLN A 429 -19.73 10.71 -1.46
N HIS A 430 -18.95 11.04 -0.43
CA HIS A 430 -17.67 10.37 -0.15
C HIS A 430 -16.69 10.41 -1.34
N ALA A 431 -16.66 11.50 -2.12
CA ALA A 431 -15.90 11.59 -3.36
C ALA A 431 -14.40 11.25 -3.20
N VAL A 432 -13.78 11.62 -2.07
CA VAL A 432 -12.38 11.29 -1.77
C VAL A 432 -12.16 9.78 -1.63
N LEU A 433 -13.06 9.07 -0.94
CA LEU A 433 -13.01 7.61 -0.82
C LEU A 433 -13.22 6.94 -2.18
N GLN A 434 -14.16 7.45 -2.98
CA GLN A 434 -14.42 6.88 -4.30
C GLN A 434 -13.23 7.05 -5.25
N VAL A 435 -12.66 8.25 -5.34
CA VAL A 435 -11.48 8.52 -6.17
C VAL A 435 -10.26 7.78 -5.64
N GLY A 436 -10.07 7.73 -4.32
CA GLY A 436 -8.99 6.97 -3.69
C GLY A 436 -9.06 5.49 -4.04
N ALA A 437 -10.20 4.84 -3.83
CA ALA A 437 -10.37 3.42 -4.12
C ALA A 437 -10.20 3.10 -5.61
N TYR A 438 -10.72 3.97 -6.48
CA TYR A 438 -10.55 3.83 -7.93
C TYR A 438 -9.09 4.00 -8.36
N ALA A 439 -8.39 5.01 -7.84
CA ALA A 439 -6.97 5.21 -8.08
C ALA A 439 -6.13 4.03 -7.60
N SER A 440 -6.46 3.43 -6.45
CA SER A 440 -5.81 2.20 -5.96
C SER A 440 -5.95 1.04 -6.95
N MET A 441 -7.15 0.86 -7.53
CA MET A 441 -7.38 -0.18 -8.55
C MET A 441 -6.62 0.09 -9.86
N LEU A 442 -6.50 1.36 -10.27
CA LEU A 442 -5.69 1.75 -11.42
C LEU A 442 -4.20 1.47 -11.18
N LEU A 443 -3.68 1.81 -10.00
CA LEU A 443 -2.31 1.52 -9.60
C LEU A 443 -2.02 0.02 -9.55
N LEU A 444 -2.91 -0.77 -8.96
CA LEU A 444 -2.81 -2.23 -8.98
C LEU A 444 -2.77 -2.76 -10.42
N SER A 445 -3.68 -2.28 -11.28
CA SER A 445 -3.74 -2.72 -12.68
C SER A 445 -2.45 -2.40 -13.42
N GLU A 446 -1.93 -1.18 -13.27
CA GLU A 446 -0.70 -0.75 -13.92
C GLU A 446 0.52 -1.49 -13.38
N GLY A 447 0.66 -1.58 -12.05
CA GLY A 447 1.76 -2.31 -11.41
C GLY A 447 1.80 -3.78 -11.81
N MET A 448 0.65 -4.46 -11.87
CA MET A 448 0.57 -5.85 -12.32
C MET A 448 0.82 -6.01 -13.83
N LYS A 449 0.42 -5.03 -14.66
CA LYS A 449 0.78 -5.02 -16.08
C LYS A 449 2.30 -4.95 -16.26
N GLN A 450 2.96 -4.03 -15.55
CA GLN A 450 4.41 -3.84 -15.60
C GLN A 450 5.18 -5.03 -14.99
N ALA A 451 4.66 -5.66 -13.95
CA ALA A 451 5.25 -6.88 -13.36
C ALA A 451 5.24 -8.09 -14.33
N GLY A 452 4.39 -8.07 -15.36
CA GLY A 452 4.35 -9.09 -16.41
C GLY A 452 3.64 -10.39 -16.02
N ARG A 453 3.74 -11.42 -16.89
CA ARG A 453 3.06 -12.71 -16.68
C ARG A 453 3.62 -13.48 -15.48
N ASP A 454 4.92 -13.33 -15.20
CA ASP A 454 5.61 -13.95 -14.07
C ASP A 454 5.65 -13.02 -12.85
N ALA A 455 4.54 -12.30 -12.62
CA ALA A 455 4.38 -11.37 -11.51
C ALA A 455 4.57 -12.07 -10.15
N SER A 456 5.01 -11.28 -9.19
CA SER A 456 5.13 -11.62 -7.77
C SER A 456 4.85 -10.35 -6.96
N ARG A 457 4.65 -10.48 -5.65
CA ARG A 457 4.50 -9.34 -4.74
C ARG A 457 5.72 -8.43 -4.81
N GLU A 458 6.92 -9.00 -4.88
CA GLU A 458 8.17 -8.25 -5.06
C GLU A 458 8.19 -7.47 -6.38
N LYS A 459 7.80 -8.11 -7.50
CA LYS A 459 7.73 -7.42 -8.80
C LYS A 459 6.64 -6.35 -8.83
N LEU A 460 5.52 -6.55 -8.13
CA LEU A 460 4.50 -5.51 -7.98
C LEU A 460 5.05 -4.31 -7.22
N VAL A 461 5.75 -4.52 -6.10
CA VAL A 461 6.40 -3.43 -5.33
C VAL A 461 7.39 -2.67 -6.21
N THR A 462 8.28 -3.38 -6.91
CA THR A 462 9.25 -2.74 -7.83
C THR A 462 8.56 -1.99 -8.97
N ALA A 463 7.49 -2.56 -9.55
CA ALA A 463 6.72 -1.89 -10.60
C ALA A 463 6.07 -0.60 -10.10
N LEU A 464 5.46 -0.64 -8.91
CA LEU A 464 4.87 0.55 -8.28
C LEU A 464 5.94 1.60 -7.95
N GLU A 465 7.12 1.21 -7.47
CA GLU A 465 8.26 2.12 -7.24
C GLU A 465 8.75 2.79 -8.54
N GLY A 466 8.61 2.12 -9.68
CA GLY A 466 8.96 2.66 -10.99
C GLY A 466 7.92 3.61 -11.60
N LEU A 467 6.77 3.82 -10.94
CA LEU A 467 5.73 4.70 -11.47
C LEU A 467 6.08 6.18 -11.30
N HIS A 468 6.17 6.86 -12.43
CA HIS A 468 6.39 8.31 -12.51
C HIS A 468 5.29 8.96 -13.34
N ASP A 469 4.83 10.13 -12.92
CA ASP A 469 3.81 10.93 -13.59
C ASP A 469 2.55 10.13 -14.02
N PHE A 470 2.17 9.14 -13.22
CA PHE A 470 1.04 8.26 -13.50
C PHE A 470 -0.28 9.02 -13.46
N ASP A 471 -0.98 9.01 -14.59
CA ASP A 471 -2.24 9.72 -14.78
C ASP A 471 -3.43 8.81 -14.43
N THR A 472 -4.11 9.11 -13.34
CA THR A 472 -5.36 8.43 -12.94
C THR A 472 -6.58 8.94 -13.69
N GLY A 473 -6.45 10.10 -14.35
CA GLY A 473 -7.53 10.85 -14.96
C GLY A 473 -8.47 11.56 -13.98
N LEU A 474 -8.23 11.48 -12.66
CA LEU A 474 -9.11 12.01 -11.61
C LEU A 474 -8.36 12.79 -10.51
N THR A 475 -7.03 12.77 -10.55
CA THR A 475 -6.15 13.42 -9.58
C THR A 475 -5.02 14.12 -10.34
N PRO A 476 -4.26 15.02 -9.68
CA PRO A 476 -2.91 15.32 -10.13
C PRO A 476 -2.09 14.04 -10.34
N ARG A 477 -1.05 14.12 -11.19
CA ARG A 477 -0.24 12.95 -11.55
C ARG A 477 0.45 12.36 -10.33
N LEU A 478 0.35 11.05 -10.18
CA LEU A 478 0.94 10.30 -9.07
C LEU A 478 2.40 9.96 -9.39
N SER A 479 3.27 9.96 -8.40
CA SER A 479 4.63 9.43 -8.57
C SER A 479 5.10 8.73 -7.32
N PHE A 480 5.75 7.60 -7.51
CA PHE A 480 6.37 6.79 -6.47
C PHE A 480 7.87 6.65 -6.74
N GLY A 481 8.56 5.99 -5.83
CA GLY A 481 10.00 5.75 -5.92
C GLY A 481 10.47 4.84 -4.79
N PRO A 482 11.70 4.32 -4.86
CA PRO A 482 12.33 3.68 -3.71
C PRO A 482 12.30 4.62 -2.49
N GLY A 483 11.63 4.20 -1.42
CA GLY A 483 11.42 5.03 -0.22
C GLY A 483 10.34 6.12 -0.32
N ARG A 484 9.78 6.38 -1.52
CA ARG A 484 8.65 7.30 -1.71
C ARG A 484 7.35 6.52 -1.88
N ARG A 485 6.56 6.52 -0.80
CA ARG A 485 5.31 5.75 -0.68
C ARG A 485 4.04 6.58 -0.80
N LEU A 486 4.15 7.91 -0.84
CA LEU A 486 3.05 8.81 -1.16
C LEU A 486 3.13 9.28 -2.62
N GLY A 487 2.07 8.96 -3.37
CA GLY A 487 1.86 9.34 -4.76
C GLY A 487 1.70 10.86 -4.89
N LEU A 488 0.88 11.43 -4.02
CA LEU A 488 0.63 12.86 -3.86
C LEU A 488 1.10 13.33 -2.47
N SER A 489 1.71 14.51 -2.43
CA SER A 489 2.27 15.10 -1.20
C SER A 489 1.93 16.59 -1.13
N GLY A 490 0.66 16.95 -1.23
CA GLY A 490 0.24 18.34 -1.31
C GLY A 490 -1.25 18.49 -1.50
N ALA A 491 -1.72 19.70 -1.76
CA ALA A 491 -3.14 19.97 -1.94
C ALA A 491 -3.41 21.17 -2.86
N HIS A 492 -4.62 21.22 -3.40
CA HIS A 492 -5.26 22.46 -3.82
C HIS A 492 -5.79 23.19 -2.60
N VAL A 493 -5.83 24.52 -2.66
CA VAL A 493 -6.47 25.34 -1.61
C VAL A 493 -7.73 25.98 -2.17
N VAL A 494 -8.84 25.74 -1.49
CA VAL A 494 -10.17 26.23 -1.86
C VAL A 494 -10.70 27.09 -0.72
N THR A 495 -11.25 28.27 -1.04
CA THR A 495 -12.01 29.07 -0.08
C THR A 495 -13.50 29.02 -0.38
N VAL A 496 -14.32 29.21 0.65
CA VAL A 496 -15.78 29.05 0.58
C VAL A 496 -16.48 30.38 0.85
N ASP A 497 -17.45 30.67 0.00
CA ASP A 497 -18.44 31.74 0.21
C ASP A 497 -19.72 31.09 0.72
N LEU A 498 -20.02 31.29 2.01
CA LEU A 498 -20.95 30.45 2.79
C LEU A 498 -22.44 30.67 2.44
N PRO A 499 -22.93 31.90 2.19
CA PRO A 499 -24.35 32.12 1.84
C PRO A 499 -24.84 31.30 0.65
N ASP A 500 -23.96 31.09 -0.35
CA ASP A 500 -24.27 30.36 -1.58
C ASP A 500 -23.47 29.04 -1.73
N GLN A 501 -22.63 28.69 -0.75
CA GLN A 501 -21.61 27.62 -0.84
C GLN A 501 -20.80 27.64 -2.14
N ARG A 502 -20.37 28.82 -2.59
CA ARG A 502 -19.51 28.92 -3.77
C ARG A 502 -18.07 28.62 -3.37
N PHE A 503 -17.52 27.59 -4.00
CA PHE A 503 -16.13 27.17 -3.82
C PHE A 503 -15.24 27.87 -4.84
N TYR A 504 -14.17 28.51 -4.37
CA TYR A 504 -13.20 29.19 -5.20
C TYR A 504 -11.83 28.55 -5.02
N LEU A 505 -11.27 28.01 -6.09
CA LEU A 505 -9.88 27.56 -6.13
C LEU A 505 -8.96 28.78 -6.03
N VAL A 506 -8.27 28.94 -4.90
CA VAL A 506 -7.37 30.09 -4.64
C VAL A 506 -5.90 29.73 -4.76
N ALA A 507 -5.56 28.44 -4.71
CA ALA A 507 -4.27 27.94 -5.13
C ALA A 507 -4.42 26.58 -5.83
N PRO A 508 -3.80 26.40 -7.02
CA PRO A 508 -3.74 25.09 -7.67
C PRO A 508 -2.92 24.10 -6.84
N TYR A 509 -2.91 22.84 -7.26
CA TYR A 509 -2.14 21.79 -6.58
C TYR A 509 -0.69 22.23 -6.39
N LYS A 510 -0.22 22.22 -5.15
CA LYS A 510 1.18 22.47 -4.84
C LYS A 510 1.72 21.31 -4.01
N PRO A 511 2.68 20.54 -4.54
CA PRO A 511 3.45 19.60 -3.72
C PRO A 511 4.17 20.37 -2.61
N ILE A 512 4.16 19.81 -1.40
CA ILE A 512 5.03 20.28 -0.33
C ILE A 512 6.45 19.79 -0.61
N VAL A 513 7.44 20.55 -0.19
CA VAL A 513 8.80 20.02 -0.16
C VAL A 513 8.82 18.95 0.92
N ALA A 514 9.16 17.71 0.55
CA ALA A 514 9.34 16.65 1.52
C ALA A 514 10.45 17.09 2.50
N SER A 515 10.08 17.58 3.67
CA SER A 515 11.03 17.73 4.76
C SER A 515 11.48 16.32 5.17
N PRO A 516 12.79 16.05 5.21
CA PRO A 516 13.35 14.73 5.51
C PRO A 516 12.91 14.18 6.86
#